data_AF-A0A437L5K0-F1
#
_entry.id   AF-A0A437L5K0-F1
#
_cell.length_a   1.000
_cell.length_b   1.000
_cell.length_c   1.000
_cell.angle_alpha   90.00
_cell.angle_beta   90.00
_cell.angle_gamma   90.00
#
_symmetry.space_group_name_H-M   'P 1'
#
loop_
_entity.id
_entity.type
_entity.pdbx_description
1 polymer ?
#
loop_
_entity_poly.entity_id
_entity_poly.type
_entity_poly.pdbx_seq_one_letter_code
_entity_poly.pdbx_strand_id
1 'polypeptide(L)'
;MPGSRPAGSSRFHSCMIAGVTFSPNHPFSTTSCLILLTAKPISFAAASSTLRTAERSCTSRSTSSFAAMVHAPAATPTVEAILAHPPPCVTRKDAPLVRFSPMPGDTWSLGDAFEGTMVFGRSGSGKTSGSGAAMARAFLRSGMGGIVLCAKNDEADNWRRYAAETGRSGSVIRVDGSGRYRFNFLEYEMQRDHLGADVLASNVVSTLQSVIEVATRAAGLEAGAQGDVFWQKSTRLLLMRAVDFLYATTGRVRLGEIIDFIESAPTSRAMMQDEQWRETSFFAQTFREFYATGGGAHPPAPQDVKRLDQFWRVSFPAMAEKTRSNILTTLQTDLEDLLRPKMRTIFSTDSNVVPELSHEGAVILLDFPLFDWNETGVLAQMIFKYLWMRATQRRKATDATRPVFLWADECQLFLSGYDMEFQSTARSSRTATVLMTQNLPSFYSRIGGKHPEHTVNAMMGNLRTKIFHNNDCPTTNKWAAELIGKTSVWRASFGQNSGWSSNYSDSFSQGQSSGENFGDNRGKHDSASFGHNATTFSGGRSEGESYGHNYGRNYNMSQTQGGGMSGGRNYGMQEQRDYAVEPHEFATDLATGGAANGGQVTGVVVLPGRTFERNGKHWMTIGFRQ
;
A
#
# COMPACT_ATOMS: atom_id res chain seq x y z
N MET A 1 19.72 72.01 -24.32
CA MET A 1 20.08 72.30 -25.73
C MET A 1 21.51 72.84 -25.75
N PRO A 2 22.32 72.71 -26.82
CA PRO A 2 22.36 71.70 -27.91
C PRO A 2 23.47 70.64 -27.62
N GLY A 3 23.92 69.76 -28.53
CA GLY A 3 23.33 69.29 -29.80
C GLY A 3 24.21 69.43 -31.06
N SER A 4 25.26 68.60 -31.25
CA SER A 4 26.03 68.51 -32.52
C SER A 4 26.63 67.11 -32.81
N ARG A 5 27.03 66.85 -34.06
CA ARG A 5 27.56 65.58 -34.62
C ARG A 5 29.04 65.73 -35.09
N PRO A 6 29.69 64.66 -35.59
CA PRO A 6 29.74 64.42 -37.05
C PRO A 6 29.47 62.96 -37.48
N ALA A 7 29.70 62.58 -38.75
CA ALA A 7 29.25 61.31 -39.35
C ALA A 7 30.09 60.77 -40.54
N GLY A 8 29.88 59.50 -40.90
CA GLY A 8 30.38 58.77 -42.10
C GLY A 8 30.29 57.25 -41.88
N SER A 9 29.41 56.47 -42.53
CA SER A 9 29.45 55.92 -43.91
C SER A 9 30.56 54.86 -44.11
N SER A 10 30.38 53.68 -44.74
CA SER A 10 29.21 52.95 -45.33
C SER A 10 29.62 51.44 -45.47
N ARG A 11 28.86 50.42 -45.93
CA ARG A 11 27.72 50.29 -46.88
C ARG A 11 26.81 49.06 -46.59
N PHE A 12 25.52 49.21 -46.92
CA PHE A 12 24.54 48.27 -47.52
C PHE A 12 24.41 46.76 -47.17
N HIS A 13 23.16 46.38 -46.86
CA HIS A 13 22.57 45.03 -46.99
C HIS A 13 22.14 44.73 -48.45
N SER A 14 21.78 43.46 -48.72
CA SER A 14 20.38 43.14 -49.10
C SER A 14 20.01 41.66 -48.85
N CYS A 15 18.72 41.37 -48.64
CA CYS A 15 18.17 40.02 -48.41
C CYS A 15 16.66 39.99 -48.73
N MET A 16 16.18 39.02 -49.54
CA MET A 16 14.81 38.46 -49.46
C MET A 16 14.60 37.20 -50.33
N ILE A 17 13.39 36.62 -50.33
CA ILE A 17 13.09 35.19 -50.61
C ILE A 17 11.95 34.99 -51.64
N ALA A 18 12.12 34.05 -52.59
CA ALA A 18 11.13 33.28 -53.39
C ALA A 18 11.88 32.17 -54.20
N GLY A 19 11.30 31.10 -54.79
CA GLY A 19 9.93 30.54 -54.79
C GLY A 19 9.28 30.45 -56.19
N VAL A 20 8.65 29.37 -56.69
CA VAL A 20 8.50 27.94 -56.25
C VAL A 20 8.22 27.05 -57.50
N THR A 21 8.75 25.81 -57.59
CA THR A 21 8.37 24.78 -58.61
C THR A 21 8.55 23.33 -58.08
N PHE A 22 8.04 22.30 -58.78
CA PHE A 22 7.59 21.02 -58.16
C PHE A 22 7.91 19.71 -58.96
N SER A 23 8.42 18.67 -58.27
CA SER A 23 8.26 17.20 -58.54
C SER A 23 8.84 16.56 -59.85
N PRO A 24 8.86 15.20 -60.03
CA PRO A 24 8.57 14.07 -59.10
C PRO A 24 9.53 12.81 -59.13
N ASN A 25 9.25 11.83 -58.24
CA ASN A 25 9.44 10.34 -58.34
C ASN A 25 10.80 9.58 -58.12
N HIS A 26 10.93 8.98 -56.92
CA HIS A 26 11.25 7.53 -56.62
C HIS A 26 12.63 6.89 -57.06
N PRO A 27 13.00 5.62 -56.68
CA PRO A 27 13.71 5.30 -55.42
C PRO A 27 14.94 4.31 -55.55
N PHE A 28 15.39 3.72 -54.41
CA PHE A 28 16.35 2.59 -54.20
C PHE A 28 17.86 2.85 -53.92
N SER A 29 18.25 2.55 -52.68
CA SER A 29 19.24 1.53 -52.24
C SER A 29 20.76 1.56 -52.57
N THR A 30 21.52 1.21 -51.53
CA THR A 30 22.80 0.44 -51.46
C THR A 30 24.18 1.11 -51.67
N THR A 31 25.10 0.69 -50.77
CA THR A 31 26.55 0.49 -50.95
C THR A 31 27.48 1.70 -51.15
N SER A 32 28.25 2.03 -50.11
CA SER A 32 29.66 2.50 -50.15
C SER A 32 30.21 2.71 -48.73
N CYS A 33 31.51 2.65 -48.45
CA CYS A 33 32.58 1.82 -49.06
C CYS A 33 33.73 1.71 -48.01
N LEU A 34 34.55 0.66 -48.06
CA LEU A 34 35.67 0.47 -47.13
C LEU A 34 36.94 1.16 -47.69
N ILE A 35 37.55 2.07 -46.92
CA ILE A 35 38.91 2.57 -47.18
C ILE A 35 39.76 2.37 -45.91
N LEU A 36 40.98 1.88 -46.11
CA LEU A 36 41.87 1.37 -45.07
C LEU A 36 43.29 1.90 -45.30
N LEU A 37 43.79 2.75 -44.40
CA LEU A 37 45.19 3.15 -44.29
C LEU A 37 45.54 3.19 -42.78
N THR A 38 46.31 2.25 -42.20
CA THR A 38 47.78 2.05 -42.29
C THR A 38 48.59 3.19 -41.62
N ALA A 39 49.56 2.95 -40.72
CA ALA A 39 50.18 1.68 -40.31
C ALA A 39 50.78 1.67 -38.87
N LYS A 40 50.87 0.44 -38.33
CA LYS A 40 51.89 -0.15 -37.41
C LYS A 40 52.44 0.65 -36.18
N PRO A 41 52.30 0.09 -34.96
CA PRO A 41 53.22 0.33 -33.85
C PRO A 41 54.47 -0.58 -33.92
N ILE A 42 55.48 -0.30 -33.08
CA ILE A 42 56.59 -1.21 -32.74
C ILE A 42 56.13 -2.17 -31.61
N SER A 43 56.74 -3.35 -31.52
CA SER A 43 56.19 -4.54 -30.82
C SER A 43 57.22 -5.29 -29.96
N PHE A 44 56.80 -6.44 -29.41
CA PHE A 44 57.52 -7.48 -28.63
C PHE A 44 57.67 -7.22 -27.12
N ALA A 45 57.42 -8.19 -26.23
CA ALA A 45 56.78 -9.54 -26.32
C ALA A 45 56.28 -9.94 -24.90
N ALA A 46 55.51 -11.02 -24.62
CA ALA A 46 54.90 -12.13 -25.36
C ALA A 46 53.51 -12.42 -24.71
N ALA A 47 52.42 -12.91 -25.33
CA ALA A 47 52.21 -13.97 -26.33
C ALA A 47 52.36 -15.41 -25.75
N SER A 48 51.44 -16.37 -25.97
CA SER A 48 50.10 -16.31 -26.60
C SER A 48 49.26 -17.61 -26.40
N SER A 49 47.97 -17.51 -26.75
CA SER A 49 47.12 -18.54 -27.39
C SER A 49 46.20 -19.41 -26.50
N THR A 50 45.01 -19.86 -26.97
CA THR A 50 44.42 -19.75 -28.33
C THR A 50 42.90 -19.45 -28.29
N LEU A 51 42.37 -18.74 -29.30
CA LEU A 51 40.93 -18.54 -29.52
C LEU A 51 40.30 -19.69 -30.34
N ARG A 52 38.96 -19.85 -30.27
CA ARG A 52 38.10 -19.68 -31.48
C ARG A 52 36.57 -19.59 -31.22
N THR A 53 36.00 -18.51 -31.76
CA THR A 53 34.65 -18.38 -32.38
C THR A 53 33.38 -18.90 -31.67
N ALA A 54 32.73 -17.98 -30.96
CA ALA A 54 31.43 -17.36 -31.32
C ALA A 54 30.14 -18.21 -31.49
N GLU A 55 29.14 -17.87 -30.70
CA GLU A 55 27.73 -17.77 -31.15
C GLU A 55 27.00 -16.59 -30.45
N ARG A 56 25.77 -16.25 -30.84
CA ARG A 56 25.07 -15.00 -30.46
C ARG A 56 23.94 -15.23 -29.45
N SER A 57 23.79 -14.38 -28.43
CA SER A 57 22.58 -13.54 -28.25
C SER A 57 22.53 -12.68 -26.95
N CYS A 58 21.97 -11.48 -27.11
CA CYS A 58 21.24 -10.63 -26.15
C CYS A 58 21.27 -10.94 -24.63
N THR A 59 22.24 -10.38 -23.88
CA THR A 59 22.09 -10.10 -22.43
C THR A 59 22.81 -8.82 -21.98
N SER A 60 22.18 -7.67 -22.14
CA SER A 60 22.62 -6.41 -21.51
C SER A 60 22.22 -6.38 -20.02
N ARG A 61 22.98 -7.06 -19.15
CA ARG A 61 22.75 -7.01 -17.69
C ARG A 61 23.08 -5.62 -17.13
N SER A 62 22.26 -5.14 -16.21
CA SER A 62 22.37 -3.82 -15.57
C SER A 62 23.40 -3.79 -14.43
N THR A 63 24.65 -4.17 -14.69
CA THR A 63 25.71 -4.29 -13.68
C THR A 63 26.38 -2.97 -13.29
N SER A 64 26.10 -1.86 -13.98
CA SER A 64 26.83 -0.59 -13.82
C SER A 64 26.70 0.05 -12.42
N SER A 65 25.54 -0.05 -11.77
CA SER A 65 25.29 0.60 -10.46
C SER A 65 25.67 -0.22 -9.23
N PHE A 66 26.17 -1.46 -9.41
CA PHE A 66 26.72 -2.24 -8.29
C PHE A 66 28.24 -2.08 -8.15
N ALA A 67 28.95 -1.80 -9.25
CA ALA A 67 30.41 -1.69 -9.25
C ALA A 67 30.96 -0.46 -8.50
N ALA A 68 30.13 0.57 -8.28
CA ALA A 68 30.51 1.81 -7.58
C ALA A 68 30.46 1.71 -6.05
N MET A 69 29.86 0.66 -5.47
CA MET A 69 29.51 0.61 -4.04
C MET A 69 30.69 0.26 -3.09
N VAL A 70 31.95 0.29 -3.55
CA VAL A 70 33.10 -0.30 -2.82
C VAL A 70 33.99 0.75 -2.15
N HIS A 71 33.42 1.44 -1.17
CA HIS A 71 34.12 1.64 0.12
C HIS A 71 33.41 0.89 1.27
N ALA A 72 32.57 -0.10 0.92
CA ALA A 72 31.94 -0.99 1.88
C ALA A 72 32.96 -1.84 2.67
N PRO A 73 32.76 -2.04 3.99
CA PRO A 73 33.45 -3.10 4.71
C PRO A 73 33.01 -4.48 4.20
N ALA A 74 33.81 -5.51 4.48
CA ALA A 74 33.60 -6.86 3.96
C ALA A 74 32.15 -7.34 4.12
N ALA A 75 31.53 -7.78 3.02
CA ALA A 75 30.17 -8.27 3.02
C ALA A 75 30.06 -9.50 3.93
N THR A 76 28.91 -9.66 4.60
CA THR A 76 28.69 -10.88 5.39
C THR A 76 28.64 -12.08 4.44
N PRO A 77 29.27 -13.24 4.73
CA PRO A 77 29.32 -14.38 3.80
C PRO A 77 27.96 -14.88 3.29
N THR A 78 26.88 -14.64 4.05
CA THR A 78 25.49 -14.87 3.61
C THR A 78 25.10 -13.99 2.41
N VAL A 79 25.49 -12.71 2.42
CA VAL A 79 25.24 -11.75 1.33
C VAL A 79 26.07 -12.13 0.10
N GLU A 80 27.35 -12.46 0.29
CA GLU A 80 28.23 -12.92 -0.79
C GLU A 80 27.69 -14.19 -1.48
N ALA A 81 27.22 -15.16 -0.69
CA ALA A 81 26.61 -16.39 -1.21
C ALA A 81 25.34 -16.11 -2.02
N ILE A 82 24.46 -15.20 -1.58
CA ILE A 82 23.24 -14.81 -2.31
C ILE A 82 23.59 -14.12 -3.64
N LEU A 83 24.58 -13.23 -3.64
CA LEU A 83 24.99 -12.49 -4.85
C LEU A 83 25.72 -13.38 -5.86
N ALA A 84 26.53 -14.33 -5.39
CA ALA A 84 27.23 -15.29 -6.26
C ALA A 84 26.28 -16.36 -6.82
N HIS A 85 25.32 -16.83 -6.03
CA HIS A 85 24.40 -17.92 -6.39
C HIS A 85 22.93 -17.54 -6.10
N PRO A 86 22.38 -16.55 -6.82
CA PRO A 86 21.00 -16.10 -6.59
C PRO A 86 20.01 -17.24 -6.91
N PRO A 87 19.02 -17.49 -6.04
CA PRO A 87 18.13 -18.64 -6.15
C PRO A 87 17.31 -18.63 -7.46
N PRO A 88 17.00 -19.80 -8.05
CA PRO A 88 16.06 -19.91 -9.17
C PRO A 88 14.73 -19.22 -8.87
N CYS A 89 14.10 -18.64 -9.90
CA CYS A 89 12.91 -17.80 -9.72
C CYS A 89 11.81 -18.11 -10.73
N VAL A 90 10.56 -18.07 -10.27
CA VAL A 90 9.36 -18.10 -11.13
C VAL A 90 8.90 -16.67 -11.40
N THR A 91 8.77 -16.29 -12.68
CA THR A 91 8.43 -14.89 -13.07
C THR A 91 7.12 -14.76 -13.86
N ARG A 92 6.55 -15.88 -14.34
CA ARG A 92 5.32 -15.93 -15.16
C ARG A 92 4.09 -15.58 -14.31
N LYS A 93 3.28 -14.61 -14.74
CA LYS A 93 2.16 -14.07 -13.92
C LYS A 93 1.09 -15.11 -13.58
N ASP A 94 0.79 -16.00 -14.51
CA ASP A 94 -0.14 -17.12 -14.33
C ASP A 94 0.42 -18.28 -13.48
N ALA A 95 1.68 -18.20 -13.02
CA ALA A 95 2.30 -19.31 -12.32
C ALA A 95 1.60 -19.61 -10.98
N PRO A 96 1.33 -20.89 -10.67
CA PRO A 96 0.57 -21.29 -9.49
C PRO A 96 1.38 -21.11 -8.19
N LEU A 97 0.81 -20.44 -7.20
CA LEU A 97 1.40 -20.26 -5.87
C LEU A 97 0.68 -21.07 -4.79
N VAL A 98 -0.64 -20.90 -4.69
CA VAL A 98 -1.50 -21.58 -3.70
C VAL A 98 -2.73 -22.12 -4.41
N ARG A 99 -3.00 -23.43 -4.27
CA ARG A 99 -4.17 -24.08 -4.85
C ARG A 99 -5.29 -24.13 -3.80
N PHE A 100 -6.39 -23.42 -4.03
CA PHE A 100 -7.49 -23.33 -3.06
C PHE A 100 -8.49 -24.49 -3.16
N SER A 101 -8.52 -25.24 -4.26
CA SER A 101 -9.33 -26.47 -4.38
C SER A 101 -8.75 -27.48 -5.39
N PRO A 102 -9.28 -28.72 -5.45
CA PRO A 102 -8.93 -29.68 -6.49
C PRO A 102 -9.20 -29.21 -7.94
N MET A 103 -9.98 -28.16 -8.15
CA MET A 103 -10.22 -27.60 -9.49
C MET A 103 -9.03 -26.72 -9.95
N PRO A 104 -8.53 -26.84 -11.21
CA PRO A 104 -7.38 -26.06 -11.67
C PRO A 104 -7.60 -24.54 -11.65
N GLY A 105 -8.82 -24.07 -11.98
CA GLY A 105 -9.22 -22.66 -11.95
C GLY A 105 -9.29 -22.04 -10.56
N ASP A 106 -9.27 -22.86 -9.50
CA ASP A 106 -9.20 -22.41 -8.10
C ASP A 106 -7.77 -22.17 -7.62
N THR A 107 -6.85 -21.90 -8.55
CA THR A 107 -5.46 -21.60 -8.21
C THR A 107 -5.22 -20.10 -8.08
N TRP A 108 -4.58 -19.71 -6.99
CA TRP A 108 -4.04 -18.38 -6.75
C TRP A 108 -2.65 -18.29 -7.39
N SER A 109 -2.50 -17.34 -8.31
CA SER A 109 -1.31 -17.16 -9.13
C SER A 109 -0.40 -16.07 -8.59
N LEU A 110 0.82 -16.01 -9.13
CA LEU A 110 1.75 -14.91 -8.92
C LEU A 110 1.16 -13.55 -9.32
N GLY A 111 0.26 -13.53 -10.31
CA GLY A 111 -0.48 -12.35 -10.76
C GLY A 111 -1.54 -11.89 -9.77
N ASP A 112 -2.28 -12.81 -9.15
CA ASP A 112 -3.22 -12.49 -8.05
C ASP A 112 -2.47 -11.91 -6.85
N ALA A 113 -1.29 -12.45 -6.53
CA ALA A 113 -0.43 -11.98 -5.45
C ALA A 113 0.03 -10.52 -5.65
N PHE A 114 0.29 -10.12 -6.91
CA PHE A 114 0.64 -8.73 -7.26
C PHE A 114 -0.51 -7.74 -7.11
N GLU A 115 -1.76 -8.21 -6.98
CA GLU A 115 -2.91 -7.35 -6.68
C GLU A 115 -3.13 -7.16 -5.16
N GLY A 116 -2.24 -7.70 -4.32
CA GLY A 116 -2.22 -7.51 -2.87
C GLY A 116 -3.17 -8.44 -2.11
N THR A 117 -2.77 -8.77 -0.89
CA THR A 117 -3.49 -9.67 0.03
C THR A 117 -3.73 -9.01 1.37
N MET A 118 -4.97 -9.10 1.85
CA MET A 118 -5.35 -8.74 3.21
C MET A 118 -5.93 -9.94 3.94
N VAL A 119 -5.45 -10.24 5.15
CA VAL A 119 -5.94 -11.33 6.00
C VAL A 119 -6.49 -10.77 7.32
N PHE A 120 -7.70 -11.19 7.69
CA PHE A 120 -8.36 -10.85 8.95
C PHE A 120 -8.60 -12.10 9.80
N GLY A 121 -8.63 -11.92 11.12
CA GLY A 121 -8.95 -12.98 12.08
C GLY A 121 -8.35 -12.70 13.45
N ARG A 122 -9.15 -12.88 14.51
CA ARG A 122 -8.76 -12.64 15.91
C ARG A 122 -7.52 -13.43 16.34
N SER A 123 -6.94 -13.10 17.49
CA SER A 123 -5.87 -13.94 18.07
C SER A 123 -6.33 -15.40 18.24
N GLY A 124 -5.49 -16.36 17.86
CA GLY A 124 -5.84 -17.78 17.82
C GLY A 124 -6.74 -18.23 16.66
N SER A 125 -7.11 -17.36 15.71
CA SER A 125 -7.91 -17.70 14.52
C SER A 125 -7.20 -18.58 13.48
N GLY A 126 -5.89 -18.79 13.64
CA GLY A 126 -5.06 -19.53 12.70
C GLY A 126 -4.51 -18.72 11.51
N LYS A 127 -4.76 -17.40 11.42
CA LYS A 127 -4.33 -16.56 10.27
C LYS A 127 -2.87 -16.75 9.85
N THR A 128 -1.93 -16.60 10.79
CA THR A 128 -0.48 -16.65 10.54
C THR A 128 0.00 -18.06 10.20
N SER A 129 -0.61 -19.09 10.81
CA SER A 129 -0.21 -20.50 10.68
C SER A 129 -0.93 -21.27 9.56
N GLY A 130 -2.07 -20.78 9.08
CA GLY A 130 -2.88 -21.39 8.02
C GLY A 130 -2.62 -20.73 6.67
N SER A 131 -3.44 -19.76 6.29
CA SER A 131 -3.30 -19.05 5.00
C SER A 131 -1.96 -18.31 4.90
N GLY A 132 -1.50 -17.68 5.99
CA GLY A 132 -0.21 -17.02 6.07
C GLY A 132 0.94 -17.97 5.75
N ALA A 133 1.11 -19.04 6.54
CA ALA A 133 2.15 -20.03 6.32
C ALA A 133 2.09 -20.67 4.91
N ALA A 134 0.89 -20.91 4.36
CA ALA A 134 0.73 -21.40 3.00
C ALA A 134 1.30 -20.43 1.95
N MET A 135 1.04 -19.12 2.08
CA MET A 135 1.54 -18.07 1.20
C MET A 135 3.05 -17.81 1.37
N ALA A 136 3.54 -17.71 2.60
CA ALA A 136 4.97 -17.53 2.89
C ALA A 136 5.81 -18.68 2.28
N ARG A 137 5.38 -19.93 2.50
CA ARG A 137 6.00 -21.12 1.88
C ARG A 137 5.89 -21.10 0.34
N ALA A 138 4.84 -20.50 -0.24
CA ALA A 138 4.72 -20.37 -1.69
C ALA A 138 5.69 -19.34 -2.28
N PHE A 139 5.83 -18.15 -1.68
CA PHE A 139 6.81 -17.13 -2.09
C PHE A 139 8.26 -17.64 -1.97
N LEU A 140 8.54 -18.40 -0.91
CA LEU A 140 9.84 -19.02 -0.71
C LEU A 140 10.15 -20.04 -1.82
N ARG A 141 9.21 -20.94 -2.15
CA ARG A 141 9.36 -21.93 -3.24
C ARG A 141 9.44 -21.32 -4.63
N SER A 142 8.76 -20.20 -4.90
CA SER A 142 8.85 -19.48 -6.18
C SER A 142 10.15 -18.67 -6.34
N GLY A 143 11.02 -18.67 -5.32
CA GLY A 143 12.32 -17.98 -5.35
C GLY A 143 12.22 -16.47 -5.15
N MET A 144 11.09 -15.97 -4.64
CA MET A 144 10.93 -14.55 -4.34
C MET A 144 11.87 -14.17 -3.17
N GLY A 145 12.36 -12.93 -3.23
CA GLY A 145 12.94 -12.23 -2.08
C GLY A 145 11.94 -11.23 -1.52
N GLY A 146 12.25 -10.60 -0.40
CA GLY A 146 11.33 -9.64 0.22
C GLY A 146 11.75 -9.21 1.60
N ILE A 147 10.89 -8.40 2.23
CA ILE A 147 11.02 -8.01 3.64
C ILE A 147 9.90 -8.60 4.48
N VAL A 148 10.24 -8.98 5.71
CA VAL A 148 9.33 -9.47 6.74
C VAL A 148 9.42 -8.52 7.92
N LEU A 149 8.31 -7.85 8.22
CA LEU A 149 8.17 -7.04 9.43
C LEU A 149 7.74 -7.98 10.57
N CYS A 150 8.55 -8.06 11.63
CA CYS A 150 8.31 -8.96 12.75
C CYS A 150 7.59 -8.20 13.87
N ALA A 151 6.29 -8.44 14.06
CA ALA A 151 5.55 -7.84 15.17
C ALA A 151 5.84 -8.56 16.50
N LYS A 152 6.08 -9.87 16.42
CA LYS A 152 6.17 -10.82 17.55
C LYS A 152 7.51 -11.54 17.51
N ASN A 153 8.03 -11.89 18.69
CA ASN A 153 9.36 -12.49 18.87
C ASN A 153 9.53 -13.85 18.16
N ASP A 154 8.44 -14.54 17.83
CA ASP A 154 8.47 -15.82 17.12
C ASP A 154 8.42 -15.69 15.58
N GLU A 155 8.09 -14.51 15.03
CA GLU A 155 7.87 -14.34 13.59
C GLU A 155 9.14 -14.58 12.76
N ALA A 156 10.30 -14.08 13.21
CA ALA A 156 11.58 -14.29 12.54
C ALA A 156 11.97 -15.79 12.52
N ASP A 157 11.79 -16.51 13.62
CA ASP A 157 12.15 -17.93 13.71
C ASP A 157 11.12 -18.86 13.04
N ASN A 158 9.83 -18.48 13.00
CA ASN A 158 8.84 -19.08 12.10
C ASN A 158 9.26 -18.96 10.62
N TRP A 159 9.72 -17.79 10.19
CA TRP A 159 10.22 -17.57 8.83
C TRP A 159 11.50 -18.35 8.53
N ARG A 160 12.41 -18.50 9.50
CA ARG A 160 13.60 -19.36 9.37
C ARG A 160 13.21 -20.84 9.23
N ARG A 161 12.16 -21.30 9.93
CA ARG A 161 11.57 -22.64 9.73
C ARG A 161 11.00 -22.79 8.31
N TYR A 162 10.17 -21.85 7.84
CA TYR A 162 9.63 -21.90 6.47
C TYR A 162 10.75 -21.89 5.41
N ALA A 163 11.84 -21.14 5.64
CA ALA A 163 13.00 -21.15 4.76
C ALA A 163 13.73 -22.51 4.77
N ALA A 164 13.83 -23.20 5.91
CA ALA A 164 14.40 -24.54 5.98
C ALA A 164 13.51 -25.57 5.24
N GLU A 165 12.20 -25.56 5.49
CA GLU A 165 11.20 -26.42 4.84
C GLU A 165 11.15 -26.26 3.30
N THR A 166 11.72 -25.18 2.76
CA THR A 166 11.70 -24.84 1.32
C THR A 166 13.09 -24.81 0.66
N GLY A 167 14.17 -25.14 1.40
CA GLY A 167 15.54 -25.10 0.88
C GLY A 167 16.11 -23.69 0.68
N ARG A 168 15.53 -22.68 1.33
CA ARG A 168 15.82 -21.25 1.17
C ARG A 168 16.64 -20.64 2.31
N SER A 169 17.04 -21.41 3.33
CA SER A 169 17.77 -20.91 4.51
C SER A 169 19.02 -20.08 4.19
N GLY A 170 19.74 -20.43 3.13
CA GLY A 170 20.93 -19.68 2.67
C GLY A 170 20.64 -18.27 2.14
N SER A 171 19.37 -17.90 1.94
CA SER A 171 18.96 -16.54 1.54
C SER A 171 18.35 -15.71 2.67
N VAL A 172 18.35 -16.19 3.92
CA VAL A 172 17.75 -15.45 5.04
C VAL A 172 18.76 -14.49 5.66
N ILE A 173 18.38 -13.21 5.76
CA ILE A 173 19.13 -12.15 6.44
C ILE A 173 18.27 -11.70 7.63
N ARG A 174 18.69 -12.00 8.87
CA ARG A 174 18.05 -11.50 10.11
C ARG A 174 18.74 -10.20 10.51
N VAL A 175 18.07 -9.06 10.32
CA VAL A 175 18.53 -7.75 10.79
C VAL A 175 17.94 -7.54 12.18
N ASP A 176 18.81 -7.47 13.19
CA ASP A 176 18.42 -7.53 14.61
C ASP A 176 19.35 -6.68 15.49
N GLY A 177 19.12 -6.71 16.80
CA GLY A 177 19.88 -5.95 17.80
C GLY A 177 21.36 -6.29 17.96
N SER A 178 21.90 -7.30 17.27
CA SER A 178 23.33 -7.65 17.34
C SER A 178 24.22 -6.65 16.60
N GLY A 179 23.66 -5.86 15.68
CA GLY A 179 24.46 -5.02 14.78
C GLY A 179 25.31 -5.82 13.78
N ARG A 180 25.07 -7.13 13.61
CA ARG A 180 25.73 -7.94 12.56
C ARG A 180 25.44 -7.38 11.17
N TYR A 181 24.17 -7.07 10.92
CA TYR A 181 23.72 -6.38 9.71
C TYR A 181 23.39 -4.93 10.05
N ARG A 182 23.87 -4.00 9.20
CA ARG A 182 23.82 -2.55 9.40
C ARG A 182 23.46 -1.87 8.08
N PHE A 183 22.71 -0.79 8.17
CA PHE A 183 22.14 -0.04 7.06
C PHE A 183 22.08 1.44 7.41
N ASN A 184 23.17 2.16 7.14
CA ASN A 184 23.17 3.61 7.20
C ASN A 184 22.26 4.17 6.09
N PHE A 185 21.05 4.53 6.50
CA PHE A 185 19.97 4.94 5.60
C PHE A 185 20.20 6.31 4.96
N LEU A 186 21.05 7.15 5.57
CA LEU A 186 21.45 8.46 5.06
C LEU A 186 22.51 8.31 3.97
N GLU A 187 23.57 7.54 4.24
CA GLU A 187 24.60 7.22 3.24
C GLU A 187 23.99 6.45 2.03
N TYR A 188 23.04 5.54 2.26
CA TYR A 188 22.28 4.86 1.19
C TYR A 188 21.47 5.82 0.29
N GLU A 189 20.84 6.86 0.86
CA GLU A 189 20.10 7.84 0.07
C GLU A 189 21.01 8.79 -0.73
N MET A 190 22.26 9.00 -0.29
CA MET A 190 23.27 9.76 -1.03
C MET A 190 23.95 8.92 -2.14
N GLN A 191 24.03 7.60 -2.00
CA GLN A 191 24.65 6.69 -2.97
C GLN A 191 23.72 6.37 -4.17
N ARG A 192 23.35 7.40 -4.95
CA ARG A 192 22.51 7.25 -6.16
C ARG A 192 23.17 7.87 -7.39
N ASP A 193 23.98 7.08 -8.10
CA ASP A 193 24.87 7.46 -9.23
C ASP A 193 24.30 8.38 -10.33
N HIS A 194 22.98 8.47 -10.45
CA HIS A 194 22.27 9.15 -11.53
C HIS A 194 21.66 10.51 -11.13
N LEU A 195 21.94 11.00 -9.93
CA LEU A 195 21.36 12.24 -9.38
C LEU A 195 22.44 13.25 -8.98
N GLY A 196 22.13 14.53 -9.14
CA GLY A 196 22.96 15.64 -8.64
C GLY A 196 22.91 15.75 -7.10
N ALA A 197 23.96 16.31 -6.51
CA ALA A 197 24.10 16.46 -5.05
C ALA A 197 22.94 17.23 -4.39
N ASP A 198 22.35 18.19 -5.11
CA ASP A 198 21.15 18.93 -4.74
C ASP A 198 19.91 18.03 -4.60
N VAL A 199 19.74 17.10 -5.55
CA VAL A 199 18.64 16.12 -5.54
C VAL A 199 18.90 15.05 -4.48
N LEU A 200 20.15 14.64 -4.25
CA LEU A 200 20.55 13.72 -3.18
C LEU A 200 20.23 14.31 -1.79
N ALA A 201 20.68 15.53 -1.50
CA ALA A 201 20.40 16.22 -0.23
C ALA A 201 18.88 16.38 0.01
N SER A 202 18.12 16.76 -1.02
CA SER A 202 16.65 16.85 -0.92
C SER A 202 15.98 15.49 -0.67
N ASN A 203 16.51 14.39 -1.21
CA ASN A 203 16.04 13.02 -0.91
C ASN A 203 16.34 12.59 0.54
N VAL A 204 17.53 12.90 1.06
CA VAL A 204 17.89 12.65 2.47
C VAL A 204 16.98 13.42 3.41
N VAL A 205 16.76 14.71 3.18
CA VAL A 205 15.86 15.52 4.03
C VAL A 205 14.43 14.98 3.97
N SER A 206 13.94 14.63 2.78
CA SER A 206 12.59 14.06 2.63
C SER A 206 12.46 12.70 3.35
N THR A 207 13.53 11.89 3.34
CA THR A 207 13.61 10.65 4.11
C THR A 207 13.60 10.91 5.61
N LEU A 208 14.43 11.84 6.12
CA LEU A 208 14.42 12.27 7.52
C LEU A 208 13.04 12.76 7.96
N GLN A 209 12.33 13.54 7.14
CA GLN A 209 10.96 13.97 7.43
C GLN A 209 9.99 12.79 7.54
N SER A 210 10.06 11.79 6.65
CA SER A 210 9.25 10.58 6.76
C SER A 210 9.61 9.72 7.99
N VAL A 211 10.88 9.69 8.39
CA VAL A 211 11.33 8.97 9.60
C VAL A 211 10.84 9.66 10.88
N ILE A 212 10.91 11.00 10.94
CA ILE A 212 10.35 11.80 12.03
C ILE A 212 8.83 11.59 12.12
N GLU A 213 8.10 11.69 11.00
CA GLU A 213 6.64 11.45 10.98
C GLU A 213 6.28 10.06 11.54
N VAL A 214 7.08 9.04 11.21
CA VAL A 214 6.93 7.68 11.75
C VAL A 214 7.24 7.62 13.24
N ALA A 215 8.29 8.30 13.73
CA ALA A 215 8.63 8.35 15.15
C ALA A 215 7.52 9.03 15.99
N THR A 216 7.04 10.20 15.55
CA THR A 216 5.94 10.92 16.22
C THR A 216 4.66 10.08 16.27
N ARG A 217 4.29 9.43 15.15
CA ARG A 217 3.17 8.48 15.10
C ARG A 217 3.39 7.25 15.99
N ALA A 218 4.62 6.74 16.07
CA ALA A 218 4.94 5.56 16.89
C ALA A 218 4.64 5.84 18.36
N ALA A 219 5.13 6.99 18.87
CA ALA A 219 4.90 7.49 20.24
C ALA A 219 3.45 7.85 20.59
N GLY A 220 2.48 7.67 19.68
CA GLY A 220 1.06 7.89 19.95
C GLY A 220 0.65 9.36 20.05
N LEU A 221 1.51 10.30 19.65
CA LEU A 221 1.21 11.72 19.62
C LEU A 221 0.31 12.04 18.41
N GLU A 222 -0.79 12.76 18.63
CA GLU A 222 -1.60 13.29 17.53
C GLU A 222 -0.79 14.31 16.71
N ALA A 223 -0.84 14.19 15.38
CA ALA A 223 -0.23 15.17 14.49
C ALA A 223 -0.88 16.55 14.69
N GLY A 224 -0.08 17.56 15.04
CA GLY A 224 -0.54 18.82 15.58
C GLY A 224 -1.29 19.70 14.58
N ALA A 225 -2.02 20.66 15.15
CA ALA A 225 -2.70 21.69 14.38
C ALA A 225 -1.70 22.64 13.66
N GLN A 226 -2.27 23.53 12.85
CA GLN A 226 -1.69 24.47 11.88
C GLN A 226 -0.30 25.12 12.17
N GLY A 227 0.17 25.18 13.42
CA GLY A 227 1.53 25.56 13.78
C GLY A 227 2.60 24.59 13.27
N ASP A 228 2.33 23.29 13.25
CA ASP A 228 3.26 22.25 12.79
C ASP A 228 3.70 22.47 11.34
N VAL A 229 2.81 23.00 10.50
CA VAL A 229 3.07 23.27 9.07
C VAL A 229 4.10 24.41 8.86
N PHE A 230 4.24 25.32 9.83
CA PHE A 230 5.33 26.30 9.85
C PHE A 230 6.63 25.67 10.36
N TRP A 231 6.54 24.88 11.43
CA TRP A 231 7.66 24.15 12.03
C TRP A 231 8.35 23.20 11.05
N GLN A 232 7.59 22.37 10.34
CA GLN A 232 8.08 21.46 9.32
C GLN A 232 8.86 22.18 8.22
N LYS A 233 8.44 23.40 7.81
CA LYS A 233 9.11 24.17 6.76
C LYS A 233 10.44 24.76 7.22
N SER A 234 10.49 25.34 8.43
CA SER A 234 11.74 25.88 9.01
C SER A 234 12.74 24.77 9.30
N THR A 235 12.28 23.65 9.87
CA THR A 235 13.11 22.47 10.17
C THR A 235 13.65 21.83 8.88
N ARG A 236 12.81 21.70 7.83
CA ARG A 236 13.24 21.23 6.50
C ARG A 236 14.35 22.09 5.90
N LEU A 237 14.25 23.42 6.01
CA LEU A 237 15.29 24.33 5.50
C LEU A 237 16.62 24.17 6.27
N LEU A 238 16.56 24.02 7.60
CA LEU A 238 17.75 23.82 8.43
C LEU A 238 18.43 22.49 8.12
N LEU A 239 17.68 21.39 8.12
CA LEU A 239 18.20 20.05 7.75
C LEU A 239 18.82 20.05 6.36
N MET A 240 18.18 20.69 5.38
CA MET A 240 18.72 20.79 4.02
C MET A 240 20.06 21.52 4.01
N ARG A 241 20.18 22.67 4.70
CA ARG A 241 21.44 23.43 4.75
C ARG A 241 22.55 22.78 5.58
N ALA A 242 22.21 21.87 6.49
CA ALA A 242 23.18 21.04 7.21
C ALA A 242 23.67 19.88 6.32
N VAL A 243 22.74 19.15 5.68
CA VAL A 243 23.05 18.04 4.76
C VAL A 243 23.84 18.53 3.54
N ASP A 244 23.45 19.65 2.93
CA ASP A 244 24.19 20.31 1.84
C ASP A 244 25.67 20.52 2.23
N PHE A 245 25.91 21.07 3.43
CA PHE A 245 27.23 21.49 3.88
C PHE A 245 28.10 20.30 4.33
N LEU A 246 27.52 19.37 5.08
CA LEU A 246 28.22 18.16 5.56
C LEU A 246 28.61 17.24 4.40
N TYR A 247 27.71 17.04 3.43
CA TYR A 247 28.03 16.23 2.25
C TYR A 247 29.06 16.91 1.35
N ALA A 248 28.92 18.22 1.11
CA ALA A 248 29.91 18.98 0.35
C ALA A 248 31.30 18.89 0.98
N THR A 249 31.39 19.06 2.30
CA THR A 249 32.65 18.99 3.06
C THR A 249 33.24 17.58 3.05
N THR A 250 32.47 16.58 3.53
CA THR A 250 33.00 15.27 3.94
C THR A 250 32.72 14.11 2.99
N GLY A 251 31.82 14.28 2.00
CA GLY A 251 31.33 13.21 1.13
C GLY A 251 30.44 12.18 1.80
N ARG A 252 30.07 12.37 3.07
CA ARG A 252 29.11 11.52 3.79
C ARG A 252 28.07 12.36 4.55
N VAL A 253 27.08 11.67 5.11
CA VAL A 253 26.03 12.26 5.95
C VAL A 253 25.67 11.27 7.04
N ARG A 254 25.81 11.65 8.31
CA ARG A 254 25.44 10.81 9.47
C ARG A 254 24.57 11.58 10.44
N LEU A 255 23.72 10.86 11.18
CA LEU A 255 22.68 11.48 12.01
C LEU A 255 23.28 12.29 13.17
N GLY A 256 24.33 11.76 13.83
CA GLY A 256 25.10 12.50 14.83
C GLY A 256 25.78 13.74 14.24
N GLU A 257 26.50 13.58 13.12
CA GLU A 257 27.19 14.69 12.45
C GLU A 257 26.24 15.84 12.04
N ILE A 258 24.98 15.54 11.67
CA ILE A 258 23.94 16.57 11.44
C ILE A 258 23.62 17.34 12.72
N ILE A 259 23.45 16.64 13.84
CA ILE A 259 23.05 17.23 15.12
C ILE A 259 24.22 18.00 15.74
N ASP A 260 25.40 17.41 15.83
CA ASP A 260 26.64 18.05 16.30
C ASP A 260 26.91 19.37 15.53
N PHE A 261 26.66 19.38 14.21
CA PHE A 261 26.84 20.54 13.35
C PHE A 261 25.78 21.64 13.57
N ILE A 262 24.53 21.28 13.89
CA ILE A 262 23.46 22.26 14.19
C ILE A 262 23.57 22.78 15.63
N GLU A 263 23.94 21.94 16.59
CA GLU A 263 24.17 22.32 18.00
C GLU A 263 25.32 23.31 18.14
N SER A 264 26.46 23.01 17.51
CA SER A 264 27.69 23.81 17.65
C SER A 264 27.76 25.02 16.70
N ALA A 265 26.71 25.25 15.89
CA ALA A 265 26.60 26.35 14.93
C ALA A 265 26.57 27.74 15.60
N PRO A 266 27.06 28.81 14.93
CA PRO A 266 27.22 30.11 15.55
C PRO A 266 25.88 30.77 15.92
N THR A 267 25.70 31.05 17.21
CA THR A 267 24.50 31.73 17.73
C THR A 267 24.51 33.24 17.49
N SER A 268 25.68 33.82 17.22
CA SER A 268 25.89 35.23 16.88
C SER A 268 27.05 35.40 15.90
N ARG A 269 27.14 36.56 15.23
CA ARG A 269 28.30 36.89 14.36
C ARG A 269 29.61 37.08 15.14
N ALA A 270 29.54 37.48 16.41
CA ALA A 270 30.72 37.67 17.26
C ALA A 270 31.36 36.32 17.63
N MET A 271 30.54 35.29 17.86
CA MET A 271 30.99 33.92 18.17
C MET A 271 31.92 33.34 17.10
N MET A 272 31.76 33.72 15.82
CA MET A 272 32.67 33.28 14.74
C MET A 272 34.08 33.89 14.81
N GLN A 273 34.33 34.85 15.70
CA GLN A 273 35.65 35.44 15.97
C GLN A 273 36.24 34.96 17.31
N ASP A 274 35.51 34.12 18.05
CA ASP A 274 35.96 33.53 19.32
C ASP A 274 36.87 32.32 19.03
N GLU A 275 38.15 32.40 19.40
CA GLU A 275 39.11 31.34 19.08
C GLU A 275 38.80 30.02 19.80
N GLN A 276 38.31 30.08 21.05
CA GLN A 276 37.99 28.90 21.83
C GLN A 276 36.78 28.16 21.24
N TRP A 277 35.75 28.89 20.78
CA TRP A 277 34.68 28.29 19.98
C TRP A 277 35.20 27.76 18.64
N ARG A 278 36.06 28.50 17.93
CA ARG A 278 36.62 28.07 16.64
C ARG A 278 37.42 26.77 16.74
N GLU A 279 38.06 26.49 17.87
CA GLU A 279 38.78 25.24 18.13
C GLU A 279 37.85 24.09 18.55
N THR A 280 36.86 24.35 19.41
CA THR A 280 36.03 23.30 20.03
C THR A 280 34.76 22.95 19.27
N SER A 281 34.22 23.84 18.44
CA SER A 281 32.97 23.61 17.69
C SER A 281 33.18 22.68 16.49
N PHE A 282 32.39 21.61 16.41
CA PHE A 282 32.36 20.72 15.25
C PHE A 282 31.92 21.46 13.97
N PHE A 283 30.96 22.38 14.08
CA PHE A 283 30.62 23.32 13.00
C PHE A 283 31.85 24.12 12.57
N ALA A 284 32.59 24.72 13.50
CA ALA A 284 33.75 25.56 13.15
C ALA A 284 34.91 24.77 12.53
N GLN A 285 35.09 23.50 12.93
CA GLN A 285 36.05 22.57 12.34
C GLN A 285 35.64 22.21 10.90
N THR A 286 34.41 21.71 10.70
CA THR A 286 33.84 21.37 9.38
C THR A 286 33.87 22.57 8.43
N PHE A 287 33.47 23.75 8.93
CA PHE A 287 33.46 24.99 8.16
C PHE A 287 34.88 25.44 7.78
N ARG A 288 35.87 25.24 8.65
CA ARG A 288 37.29 25.50 8.36
C ARG A 288 37.82 24.55 7.28
N GLU A 289 37.51 23.25 7.38
CA GLU A 289 37.89 22.20 6.43
C GLU A 289 37.34 22.48 5.03
N PHE A 290 36.05 22.84 4.92
CA PHE A 290 35.39 23.17 3.66
C PHE A 290 36.13 24.26 2.86
N TYR A 291 36.54 25.37 3.50
CA TYR A 291 37.29 26.42 2.81
C TYR A 291 38.77 26.08 2.61
N ALA A 292 39.41 25.35 3.52
CA ALA A 292 40.81 24.93 3.38
C ALA A 292 41.02 23.95 2.22
N THR A 293 40.01 23.14 1.90
CA THR A 293 40.01 22.17 0.79
C THR A 293 39.48 22.74 -0.54
N GLY A 294 39.02 24.00 -0.56
CA GLY A 294 38.45 24.64 -1.75
C GLY A 294 37.01 24.25 -2.08
N GLY A 295 36.29 23.66 -1.12
CA GLY A 295 34.88 23.25 -1.24
C GLY A 295 34.56 21.84 -0.73
N GLY A 296 35.52 21.15 -0.11
CA GLY A 296 35.35 19.78 0.40
C GLY A 296 35.45 18.69 -0.66
N ALA A 297 35.02 17.48 -0.29
CA ALA A 297 34.99 16.31 -1.16
C ALA A 297 34.02 16.46 -2.37
N HIS A 298 32.93 17.21 -2.21
CA HIS A 298 31.93 17.46 -3.27
C HIS A 298 31.66 18.96 -3.42
N PRO A 299 32.58 19.73 -4.04
CA PRO A 299 32.51 21.18 -4.11
C PRO A 299 31.23 21.67 -4.84
N PRO A 300 30.35 22.45 -4.17
CA PRO A 300 29.14 22.99 -4.78
C PRO A 300 29.44 24.06 -5.83
N ALA A 301 28.45 24.38 -6.66
CA ALA A 301 28.56 25.51 -7.59
C ALA A 301 28.80 26.83 -6.82
N PRO A 302 29.61 27.79 -7.34
CA PRO A 302 29.97 29.01 -6.60
C PRO A 302 28.81 29.92 -6.17
N GLN A 303 27.61 29.74 -6.71
CA GLN A 303 26.39 30.42 -6.24
C GLN A 303 25.83 29.77 -4.97
N ASP A 304 25.92 28.45 -4.86
CA ASP A 304 25.42 27.67 -3.72
C ASP A 304 26.38 27.71 -2.54
N VAL A 305 27.69 27.76 -2.80
CA VAL A 305 28.68 28.12 -1.77
C VAL A 305 28.35 29.47 -1.12
N LYS A 306 27.99 30.48 -1.91
CA LYS A 306 27.56 31.80 -1.39
C LYS A 306 26.24 31.72 -0.61
N ARG A 307 25.28 30.90 -1.03
CA ARG A 307 24.01 30.68 -0.31
C ARG A 307 24.23 29.97 1.03
N LEU A 308 25.14 29.01 1.09
CA LEU A 308 25.52 28.29 2.32
C LEU A 308 26.27 29.21 3.29
N ASP A 309 27.27 29.95 2.82
CA ASP A 309 27.99 30.95 3.61
C ASP A 309 27.03 32.00 4.19
N GLN A 310 26.18 32.60 3.34
CA GLN A 310 25.19 33.59 3.77
C GLN A 310 24.19 32.99 4.78
N PHE A 311 23.73 31.74 4.57
CA PHE A 311 22.80 31.10 5.50
C PHE A 311 23.45 30.94 6.89
N TRP A 312 24.64 30.35 6.96
CA TRP A 312 25.28 30.03 8.24
C TRP A 312 25.95 31.23 8.93
N ARG A 313 26.47 32.22 8.18
CA ARG A 313 27.10 33.43 8.75
C ARG A 313 26.12 34.55 9.06
N VAL A 314 24.98 34.63 8.36
CA VAL A 314 24.04 35.75 8.47
C VAL A 314 22.65 35.30 8.87
N SER A 315 22.03 34.36 8.15
CA SER A 315 20.61 34.03 8.38
C SER A 315 20.39 33.28 9.69
N PHE A 316 21.17 32.23 9.97
CA PHE A 316 21.03 31.40 11.17
C PHE A 316 21.39 32.13 12.49
N PRO A 317 22.48 32.93 12.56
CA PRO A 317 22.76 33.74 13.75
C PRO A 317 21.72 34.87 13.97
N ALA A 318 21.03 35.30 12.91
CA ALA A 318 19.96 36.30 12.98
C ALA A 318 18.56 35.70 13.23
N MET A 319 18.41 34.37 13.33
CA MET A 319 17.16 33.77 13.77
C MET A 319 16.91 34.10 15.25
N ALA A 320 15.67 34.40 15.60
CA ALA A 320 15.27 34.62 16.98
C ALA A 320 15.65 33.40 17.84
N GLU A 321 16.30 33.65 18.97
CA GLU A 321 16.90 32.63 19.84
C GLU A 321 15.90 31.52 20.20
N LYS A 322 14.70 31.89 20.69
CA LYS A 322 13.62 30.96 21.01
C LYS A 322 13.22 30.07 19.83
N THR A 323 13.24 30.59 18.59
CA THR A 323 12.95 29.80 17.40
C THR A 323 14.06 28.78 17.16
N ARG A 324 15.33 29.19 17.19
CA ARG A 324 16.49 28.30 17.01
C ARG A 324 16.52 27.19 18.06
N SER A 325 16.38 27.54 19.34
CA SER A 325 16.38 26.58 20.45
C SER A 325 15.23 25.58 20.33
N ASN A 326 14.03 26.03 19.98
CA ASN A 326 12.89 25.13 19.75
C ASN A 326 13.12 24.19 18.55
N ILE A 327 13.72 24.63 17.43
CA ILE A 327 14.06 23.72 16.31
C ILE A 327 15.00 22.62 16.81
N LEU A 328 16.01 23.01 17.58
CA LEU A 328 17.04 22.10 18.06
C LEU A 328 16.49 21.07 19.05
N THR A 329 15.74 21.50 20.07
CA THR A 329 15.12 20.60 21.05
C THR A 329 14.13 19.63 20.41
N THR A 330 13.34 20.07 19.42
CA THR A 330 12.44 19.17 18.68
C THR A 330 13.25 18.15 17.85
N LEU A 331 14.25 18.60 17.07
CA LEU A 331 15.11 17.68 16.30
C LEU A 331 15.84 16.65 17.17
N GLN A 332 16.35 17.07 18.33
CA GLN A 332 16.94 16.15 19.31
C GLN A 332 15.91 15.12 19.80
N THR A 333 14.73 15.59 20.22
CA THR A 333 13.66 14.72 20.78
C THR A 333 13.14 13.70 19.75
N ASP A 334 12.91 14.14 18.51
CA ASP A 334 12.40 13.29 17.42
C ASP A 334 13.41 12.23 16.94
N LEU A 335 14.71 12.43 17.19
CA LEU A 335 15.82 11.62 16.66
C LEU A 335 16.62 10.87 17.73
N GLU A 336 16.49 11.20 19.02
CA GLU A 336 17.21 10.59 20.15
C GLU A 336 17.19 9.05 20.13
N ASP A 337 16.04 8.46 19.83
CA ASP A 337 15.89 7.00 19.74
C ASP A 337 16.78 6.35 18.67
N LEU A 338 17.16 7.09 17.63
CA LEU A 338 18.13 6.67 16.60
C LEU A 338 19.58 6.93 17.01
N LEU A 339 19.83 7.85 17.94
CA LEU A 339 21.16 8.14 18.50
C LEU A 339 21.56 7.15 19.60
N ARG A 340 20.58 6.50 20.25
CA ARG A 340 20.81 5.45 21.24
C ARG A 340 21.75 4.36 20.70
N PRO A 341 22.69 3.82 21.50
CA PRO A 341 23.82 3.01 21.00
C PRO A 341 23.45 1.88 20.02
N LYS A 342 22.43 1.06 20.32
CA LYS A 342 22.00 -0.03 19.41
C LYS A 342 21.51 0.50 18.06
N MET A 343 20.60 1.47 18.08
CA MET A 343 20.00 2.04 16.87
C MET A 343 21.04 2.79 16.05
N ARG A 344 21.93 3.55 16.70
CA ARG A 344 23.05 4.22 16.05
C ARG A 344 24.00 3.24 15.35
N THR A 345 24.32 2.11 16.00
CA THR A 345 25.10 1.04 15.38
C THR A 345 24.39 0.47 14.14
N ILE A 346 23.08 0.26 14.17
CA ILE A 346 22.35 -0.37 13.06
C ILE A 346 22.09 0.62 11.91
N PHE A 347 21.76 1.88 12.20
CA PHE A 347 21.23 2.85 11.23
C PHE A 347 22.10 4.09 10.98
N SER A 348 23.25 4.25 11.64
CA SER A 348 24.09 5.46 11.53
C SER A 348 25.60 5.19 11.60
N THR A 349 26.04 3.97 11.27
CA THR A 349 27.45 3.64 11.07
C THR A 349 27.73 3.33 9.59
N ASP A 350 27.96 2.08 9.23
CA ASP A 350 28.20 1.59 7.87
C ASP A 350 27.01 0.76 7.33
N SER A 351 27.06 0.41 6.04
CA SER A 351 26.04 -0.41 5.38
C SER A 351 26.64 -1.72 4.87
N ASN A 352 26.07 -2.85 5.29
CA ASN A 352 26.40 -4.19 4.78
C ASN A 352 25.16 -5.05 4.41
N VAL A 353 23.95 -4.50 4.61
CA VAL A 353 22.68 -4.98 4.03
C VAL A 353 22.02 -3.81 3.31
N VAL A 354 21.45 -4.03 2.13
CA VAL A 354 20.69 -3.02 1.36
C VAL A 354 19.38 -3.62 0.82
N PRO A 355 18.33 -2.82 0.60
CA PRO A 355 17.04 -3.30 0.10
C PRO A 355 17.12 -4.14 -1.19
N GLU A 356 18.04 -3.78 -2.09
CA GLU A 356 18.25 -4.41 -3.38
C GLU A 356 18.64 -5.89 -3.30
N LEU A 357 19.15 -6.38 -2.16
CA LEU A 357 19.42 -7.82 -1.96
C LEU A 357 18.13 -8.67 -2.08
N SER A 358 16.97 -8.09 -1.75
CA SER A 358 15.68 -8.75 -1.97
C SER A 358 15.34 -8.92 -3.46
N HIS A 359 15.83 -8.04 -4.34
CA HIS A 359 15.68 -8.17 -5.80
C HIS A 359 16.46 -9.37 -6.35
N GLU A 360 17.55 -9.77 -5.69
CA GLU A 360 18.32 -10.98 -6.00
C GLU A 360 17.82 -12.24 -5.28
N GLY A 361 16.83 -12.12 -4.39
CA GLY A 361 16.16 -13.25 -3.75
C GLY A 361 16.50 -13.46 -2.27
N ALA A 362 17.11 -12.46 -1.62
CA ALA A 362 17.24 -12.44 -0.15
C ALA A 362 15.87 -12.27 0.52
N VAL A 363 15.71 -12.92 1.68
CA VAL A 363 14.56 -12.77 2.58
C VAL A 363 15.06 -12.06 3.82
N ILE A 364 14.72 -10.78 3.93
CA ILE A 364 15.23 -9.89 4.97
C ILE A 364 14.19 -9.83 6.09
N LEU A 365 14.52 -10.43 7.24
CA LEU A 365 13.71 -10.40 8.45
C LEU A 365 14.14 -9.18 9.26
N LEU A 366 13.22 -8.25 9.50
CA LEU A 366 13.46 -7.06 10.33
C LEU A 366 13.00 -7.38 11.75
N ASP A 367 13.91 -7.96 12.53
CA ASP A 367 13.64 -8.61 13.81
C ASP A 367 13.84 -7.63 14.97
N PHE A 368 12.90 -6.67 15.06
CA PHE A 368 12.79 -5.70 16.14
C PHE A 368 11.38 -5.76 16.76
N PRO A 369 10.99 -6.90 17.36
CA PRO A 369 9.61 -7.15 17.76
C PRO A 369 9.14 -6.22 18.87
N LEU A 370 7.85 -5.91 18.86
CA LEU A 370 7.26 -4.86 19.70
C LEU A 370 7.48 -5.11 21.20
N PHE A 371 7.43 -6.36 21.66
CA PHE A 371 7.55 -6.69 23.08
C PHE A 371 8.97 -6.56 23.65
N ASP A 372 10.00 -6.55 22.80
CA ASP A 372 11.41 -6.42 23.23
C ASP A 372 11.97 -4.99 22.97
N TRP A 373 11.35 -4.23 22.05
CA TRP A 373 11.86 -2.95 21.56
C TRP A 373 10.88 -1.77 21.67
N ASN A 374 9.60 -2.03 21.99
CA ASN A 374 8.52 -1.05 21.97
C ASN A 374 8.49 -0.22 20.67
N GLU A 375 8.17 1.07 20.76
CA GLU A 375 8.03 1.99 19.62
C GLU A 375 9.32 2.11 18.79
N THR A 376 10.50 2.06 19.44
CA THR A 376 11.82 2.10 18.79
C THR A 376 12.00 0.95 17.79
N GLY A 377 11.43 -0.22 18.09
CA GLY A 377 11.46 -1.38 17.19
C GLY A 377 10.56 -1.20 15.96
N VAL A 378 9.38 -0.60 16.15
CA VAL A 378 8.48 -0.25 15.03
C VAL A 378 9.17 0.78 14.11
N LEU A 379 9.82 1.79 14.69
CA LEU A 379 10.60 2.79 13.97
C LEU A 379 11.73 2.15 13.14
N ALA A 380 12.54 1.25 13.74
CA ALA A 380 13.59 0.50 13.05
C ALA A 380 13.08 -0.20 11.78
N GLN A 381 11.98 -0.94 11.91
CA GLN A 381 11.39 -1.69 10.80
C GLN A 381 10.83 -0.76 9.72
N MET A 382 10.16 0.32 10.12
CA MET A 382 9.53 1.26 9.19
C MET A 382 10.54 2.10 8.39
N ILE A 383 11.72 2.44 8.95
CA ILE A 383 12.82 3.08 8.20
C ILE A 383 13.24 2.20 7.01
N PHE A 384 13.57 0.94 7.28
CA PHE A 384 14.02 0.01 6.24
C PHE A 384 12.88 -0.29 5.25
N LYS A 385 11.66 -0.47 5.73
CA LYS A 385 10.45 -0.68 4.90
C LYS A 385 10.21 0.47 3.92
N TYR A 386 10.27 1.73 4.38
CA TYR A 386 10.08 2.92 3.55
C TYR A 386 11.09 2.97 2.39
N LEU A 387 12.37 2.74 2.70
CA LEU A 387 13.44 2.76 1.70
C LEU A 387 13.39 1.54 0.78
N TRP A 388 12.96 0.38 1.27
CA TRP A 388 12.71 -0.80 0.45
C TRP A 388 11.55 -0.61 -0.52
N MET A 389 10.46 0.05 -0.11
CA MET A 389 9.36 0.41 -1.00
C MET A 389 9.85 1.37 -2.11
N ARG A 390 10.67 2.37 -1.77
CA ARG A 390 11.30 3.29 -2.74
C ARG A 390 12.34 2.59 -3.66
N ALA A 391 13.09 1.62 -3.17
CA ALA A 391 13.98 0.78 -3.99
C ALA A 391 13.19 -0.07 -4.99
N THR A 392 12.11 -0.69 -4.50
CA THR A 392 11.25 -1.58 -5.27
C THR A 392 10.44 -0.84 -6.36
N GLN A 393 10.06 0.42 -6.11
CA GLN A 393 9.46 1.30 -7.14
C GLN A 393 10.47 1.80 -8.19
N ARG A 394 11.72 2.10 -7.80
CA ARG A 394 12.76 2.63 -8.72
C ARG A 394 13.20 1.62 -9.79
N ARG A 395 13.02 0.31 -9.56
CA ARG A 395 13.47 -0.73 -10.50
C ARG A 395 12.62 -0.78 -11.77
N LYS A 396 13.26 -0.86 -12.94
CA LYS A 396 12.56 -1.05 -14.23
C LYS A 396 12.05 -2.49 -14.34
N ALA A 397 10.83 -2.71 -13.86
CA ALA A 397 10.19 -4.02 -13.84
C ALA A 397 9.81 -4.51 -15.25
N THR A 398 10.12 -5.77 -15.53
CA THR A 398 9.81 -6.50 -16.77
C THR A 398 9.25 -7.88 -16.43
N ASP A 399 8.74 -8.64 -17.39
CA ASP A 399 8.24 -10.00 -17.11
C ASP A 399 9.33 -11.05 -16.81
N ALA A 400 10.61 -10.70 -17.02
CA ALA A 400 11.76 -11.46 -16.53
C ALA A 400 12.23 -11.03 -15.12
N THR A 401 11.71 -9.92 -14.56
CA THR A 401 12.17 -9.39 -13.27
C THR A 401 11.70 -10.26 -12.10
N ARG A 402 12.62 -10.61 -11.18
CA ARG A 402 12.32 -11.33 -9.93
C ARG A 402 11.18 -10.64 -9.18
N PRO A 403 10.08 -11.34 -8.86
CA PRO A 403 9.05 -10.80 -8.00
C PRO A 403 9.55 -10.72 -6.56
N VAL A 404 9.09 -9.71 -5.83
CA VAL A 404 9.41 -9.54 -4.42
C VAL A 404 8.16 -9.49 -3.55
N PHE A 405 8.31 -9.62 -2.23
CA PHE A 405 7.19 -9.52 -1.29
C PHE A 405 7.42 -8.52 -0.16
N LEU A 406 6.31 -7.96 0.33
CA LEU A 406 6.20 -7.21 1.57
C LEU A 406 5.28 -8.00 2.51
N TRP A 407 5.81 -8.42 3.65
CA TRP A 407 5.07 -9.21 4.64
C TRP A 407 4.96 -8.49 5.99
N ALA A 408 3.78 -8.51 6.59
CA ALA A 408 3.57 -8.09 7.98
C ALA A 408 2.41 -8.83 8.65
N ASP A 409 2.66 -9.56 9.74
CA ASP A 409 1.64 -9.84 10.75
C ASP A 409 1.43 -8.61 11.66
N GLU A 410 0.24 -8.51 12.26
CA GLU A 410 -0.25 -7.32 12.99
C GLU A 410 0.04 -6.00 12.24
N CYS A 411 -0.18 -6.02 10.93
CA CYS A 411 0.29 -5.02 9.96
C CYS A 411 -0.09 -3.57 10.30
N GLN A 412 -1.15 -3.36 11.10
CA GLN A 412 -1.55 -2.07 11.62
C GLN A 412 -0.40 -1.29 12.28
N LEU A 413 0.51 -1.99 12.96
CA LEU A 413 1.64 -1.37 13.67
C LEU A 413 2.56 -0.57 12.74
N PHE A 414 2.72 -1.04 11.50
CA PHE A 414 3.74 -0.61 10.55
C PHE A 414 3.20 0.27 9.41
N LEU A 415 2.02 0.88 9.55
CA LEU A 415 1.39 1.67 8.50
C LEU A 415 1.94 3.10 8.41
N SER A 416 2.22 3.55 7.19
CA SER A 416 2.60 4.92 6.85
C SER A 416 1.63 5.52 5.81
N GLY A 417 1.66 6.83 5.58
CA GLY A 417 0.89 7.43 4.47
C GLY A 417 1.30 6.87 3.10
N TYR A 418 2.60 6.59 2.93
CA TYR A 418 3.21 6.12 1.70
C TYR A 418 2.85 4.65 1.33
N ASP A 419 2.34 3.85 2.29
CA ASP A 419 1.84 2.49 2.02
C ASP A 419 0.72 2.47 0.96
N MET A 420 -0.13 3.50 0.93
CA MET A 420 -1.24 3.59 -0.02
C MET A 420 -0.74 3.87 -1.45
N GLU A 421 0.24 4.76 -1.58
CA GLU A 421 0.92 5.07 -2.84
C GLU A 421 1.69 3.84 -3.34
N PHE A 422 2.42 3.17 -2.46
CA PHE A 422 3.11 1.92 -2.77
C PHE A 422 2.14 0.83 -3.25
N GLN A 423 1.05 0.57 -2.52
CA GLN A 423 0.12 -0.49 -2.89
C GLN A 423 -0.60 -0.21 -4.22
N SER A 424 -0.81 1.05 -4.60
CA SER A 424 -1.36 1.42 -5.92
C SER A 424 -0.42 1.08 -7.10
N THR A 425 0.88 0.93 -6.84
CA THR A 425 1.94 0.68 -7.85
C THR A 425 2.64 -0.68 -7.69
N ALA A 426 2.41 -1.38 -6.57
CA ALA A 426 2.98 -2.69 -6.27
C ALA A 426 2.86 -3.70 -7.42
N ARG A 427 1.73 -3.67 -8.15
CA ARG A 427 1.48 -4.54 -9.31
C ARG A 427 2.46 -4.32 -10.46
N SER A 428 2.70 -3.08 -10.87
CA SER A 428 3.67 -2.78 -11.94
C SER A 428 5.10 -3.00 -11.47
N SER A 429 5.39 -2.70 -10.19
CA SER A 429 6.65 -3.04 -9.52
C SER A 429 6.83 -4.55 -9.22
N ARG A 430 5.89 -5.42 -9.63
CA ARG A 430 5.91 -6.89 -9.45
C ARG A 430 6.18 -7.30 -8.00
N THR A 431 5.41 -6.71 -7.09
CA THR A 431 5.47 -6.93 -5.64
C THR A 431 4.20 -7.60 -5.14
N ALA A 432 4.34 -8.66 -4.34
CA ALA A 432 3.24 -9.28 -3.62
C ALA A 432 3.20 -8.77 -2.17
N THR A 433 2.20 -7.98 -1.84
CA THR A 433 1.97 -7.51 -0.47
C THR A 433 1.05 -8.49 0.26
N VAL A 434 1.44 -8.94 1.45
CA VAL A 434 0.57 -9.70 2.37
C VAL A 434 0.55 -8.99 3.72
N LEU A 435 -0.61 -8.41 4.03
CA LEU A 435 -0.88 -7.73 5.29
C LEU A 435 -1.88 -8.56 6.10
N MET A 436 -1.57 -8.81 7.37
CA MET A 436 -2.45 -9.58 8.26
C MET A 436 -2.76 -8.78 9.52
N THR A 437 -4.03 -8.75 9.91
CA THR A 437 -4.51 -8.04 11.11
C THR A 437 -5.49 -8.92 11.89
N GLN A 438 -5.96 -8.41 13.02
CA GLN A 438 -7.11 -8.96 13.73
C GLN A 438 -8.42 -8.40 13.17
N ASN A 439 -8.57 -7.08 13.09
CA ASN A 439 -9.83 -6.42 12.71
C ASN A 439 -9.63 -5.02 12.06
N LEU A 440 -10.67 -4.50 11.39
CA LEU A 440 -10.66 -3.16 10.78
C LEU A 440 -10.49 -2.00 11.79
N PRO A 441 -11.15 -1.99 12.97
CA PRO A 441 -10.95 -0.92 13.97
C PRO A 441 -9.48 -0.68 14.36
N SER A 442 -8.65 -1.72 14.34
CA SER A 442 -7.19 -1.61 14.59
C SER A 442 -6.45 -0.75 13.57
N PHE A 443 -6.97 -0.60 12.34
CA PHE A 443 -6.49 0.37 11.37
C PHE A 443 -7.00 1.78 11.70
N TYR A 444 -8.28 1.94 12.05
CA TYR A 444 -8.88 3.25 12.30
C TYR A 444 -8.17 3.99 13.44
N SER A 445 -7.87 3.28 14.53
CA SER A 445 -7.13 3.82 15.69
C SER A 445 -5.67 4.20 15.39
N ARG A 446 -5.04 3.65 14.35
CA ARG A 446 -3.62 3.87 14.03
C ARG A 446 -3.38 4.83 12.86
N ILE A 447 -4.37 5.03 11.99
CA ILE A 447 -4.36 6.10 10.97
C ILE A 447 -4.79 7.44 11.58
N GLY A 448 -5.82 7.46 12.43
CA GLY A 448 -6.31 8.66 13.10
C GLY A 448 -6.94 9.70 12.16
N GLY A 449 -7.05 10.94 12.64
CA GLY A 449 -7.68 12.04 11.92
C GLY A 449 -9.22 12.00 11.91
N LYS A 450 -9.86 12.87 11.12
CA LYS A 450 -11.32 13.08 11.17
C LYS A 450 -12.16 11.94 10.60
N HIS A 451 -11.67 11.25 9.57
CA HIS A 451 -12.40 10.19 8.86
C HIS A 451 -11.46 9.02 8.46
N PRO A 452 -10.82 8.33 9.42
CA PRO A 452 -9.88 7.25 9.12
C PRO A 452 -10.50 6.12 8.28
N GLU A 453 -11.80 5.90 8.41
CA GLU A 453 -12.56 4.91 7.63
C GLU A 453 -12.41 5.10 6.10
N HIS A 454 -12.41 6.34 5.61
CA HIS A 454 -12.25 6.61 4.17
C HIS A 454 -10.84 6.24 3.69
N THR A 455 -9.82 6.57 4.47
CA THR A 455 -8.41 6.23 4.19
C THR A 455 -8.18 4.72 4.19
N VAL A 456 -8.71 4.01 5.20
CA VAL A 456 -8.64 2.54 5.26
C VAL A 456 -9.42 1.90 4.12
N ASN A 457 -10.63 2.35 3.82
CA ASN A 457 -11.43 1.76 2.75
C ASN A 457 -10.77 1.97 1.36
N ALA A 458 -10.10 3.11 1.14
CA ALA A 458 -9.28 3.33 -0.05
C ALA A 458 -8.09 2.36 -0.12
N MET A 459 -7.34 2.19 0.99
CA MET A 459 -6.24 1.22 1.07
C MET A 459 -6.73 -0.22 0.80
N MET A 460 -7.85 -0.62 1.41
CA MET A 460 -8.47 -1.93 1.23
C MET A 460 -8.99 -2.15 -0.20
N GLY A 461 -9.29 -1.10 -0.96
CA GLY A 461 -9.60 -1.18 -2.39
C GLY A 461 -8.42 -1.69 -3.22
N ASN A 462 -7.19 -1.37 -2.82
CA ASN A 462 -5.95 -1.74 -3.52
C ASN A 462 -5.38 -3.12 -3.10
N LEU A 463 -6.07 -3.84 -2.19
CA LEU A 463 -5.70 -5.19 -1.72
C LEU A 463 -6.76 -6.19 -2.20
N ARG A 464 -6.60 -6.75 -3.41
CA ARG A 464 -7.65 -7.53 -4.08
C ARG A 464 -7.97 -8.85 -3.39
N THR A 465 -6.97 -9.67 -3.07
CA THR A 465 -7.20 -10.93 -2.36
C THR A 465 -7.55 -10.63 -0.91
N LYS A 466 -8.72 -11.09 -0.44
CA LYS A 466 -9.13 -10.94 0.96
C LYS A 466 -9.44 -12.29 1.59
N ILE A 467 -8.91 -12.54 2.78
CA ILE A 467 -9.10 -13.79 3.52
C ILE A 467 -9.62 -13.47 4.92
N PHE A 468 -10.75 -14.08 5.29
CA PHE A 468 -11.38 -13.93 6.59
C PHE A 468 -11.33 -15.26 7.34
N HIS A 469 -10.52 -15.33 8.38
CA HIS A 469 -10.55 -16.43 9.36
C HIS A 469 -11.54 -16.15 10.48
N ASN A 470 -11.64 -17.07 11.46
CA ASN A 470 -12.52 -16.90 12.62
C ASN A 470 -12.32 -15.52 13.28
N ASN A 471 -13.41 -14.79 13.47
CA ASN A 471 -13.35 -13.40 13.91
C ASN A 471 -14.61 -12.96 14.66
N ASP A 472 -14.43 -12.22 15.73
CA ASP A 472 -15.46 -11.77 16.67
C ASP A 472 -15.85 -10.28 16.49
N CYS A 473 -15.07 -9.50 15.73
CA CYS A 473 -15.31 -8.08 15.51
C CYS A 473 -16.52 -7.81 14.58
N PRO A 474 -17.64 -7.23 15.07
CA PRO A 474 -18.86 -7.07 14.27
C PRO A 474 -18.66 -6.16 13.04
N THR A 475 -17.89 -5.08 13.18
CA THR A 475 -17.56 -4.15 12.09
C THR A 475 -16.83 -4.86 10.94
N THR A 476 -15.90 -5.75 11.27
CA THR A 476 -15.10 -6.47 10.27
C THR A 476 -15.94 -7.56 9.59
N ASN A 477 -16.76 -8.29 10.36
CA ASN A 477 -17.61 -9.36 9.81
C ASN A 477 -18.75 -8.80 8.95
N LYS A 478 -19.34 -7.66 9.36
CA LYS A 478 -20.33 -6.95 8.54
C LYS A 478 -19.71 -6.49 7.21
N TRP A 479 -18.54 -5.88 7.24
CA TRP A 479 -17.82 -5.47 6.03
C TRP A 479 -17.46 -6.67 5.13
N ALA A 480 -17.09 -7.81 5.73
CA ALA A 480 -16.85 -9.05 5.00
C ALA A 480 -18.11 -9.58 4.30
N ALA A 481 -19.25 -9.57 4.99
CA ALA A 481 -20.56 -9.95 4.44
C ALA A 481 -21.03 -8.98 3.33
N GLU A 482 -20.82 -7.67 3.50
CA GLU A 482 -21.14 -6.64 2.50
C GLU A 482 -20.26 -6.77 1.25
N LEU A 483 -18.98 -7.08 1.40
CA LEU A 483 -18.04 -7.38 0.31
C LEU A 483 -18.45 -8.66 -0.47
N ILE A 484 -18.86 -9.70 0.24
CA ILE A 484 -19.35 -10.97 -0.30
C ILE A 484 -20.72 -10.81 -0.99
N GLY A 485 -21.51 -9.82 -0.56
CA GLY A 485 -22.79 -9.45 -1.13
C GLY A 485 -23.95 -10.36 -0.72
N LYS A 486 -25.07 -10.17 -1.41
CA LYS A 486 -26.39 -10.70 -1.02
C LYS A 486 -27.01 -11.63 -2.06
N THR A 487 -27.40 -12.81 -1.62
CA THR A 487 -28.14 -13.81 -2.40
C THR A 487 -29.65 -13.67 -2.21
N SER A 488 -30.42 -13.96 -3.26
CA SER A 488 -31.88 -14.05 -3.17
C SER A 488 -32.30 -15.34 -2.48
N VAL A 489 -33.05 -15.21 -1.39
CA VAL A 489 -33.63 -16.29 -0.59
C VAL A 489 -35.15 -16.19 -0.72
N TRP A 490 -35.79 -17.26 -1.18
CA TRP A 490 -37.24 -17.33 -1.26
C TRP A 490 -37.80 -17.84 0.07
N ARG A 491 -38.57 -17.00 0.77
CA ARG A 491 -39.31 -17.38 1.97
C ARG A 491 -40.78 -17.61 1.62
N ALA A 492 -41.25 -18.83 1.82
CA ALA A 492 -42.68 -19.14 1.85
C ALA A 492 -43.25 -18.79 3.25
N SER A 493 -44.27 -17.94 3.30
CA SER A 493 -45.04 -17.63 4.49
C SER A 493 -46.41 -18.28 4.41
N PHE A 494 -46.73 -19.10 5.42
CA PHE A 494 -48.03 -19.76 5.55
C PHE A 494 -48.80 -19.11 6.70
N GLY A 495 -49.81 -18.31 6.38
CA GLY A 495 -50.72 -17.71 7.34
C GLY A 495 -52.05 -18.45 7.37
N GLN A 496 -52.28 -19.25 8.42
CA GLN A 496 -53.61 -19.82 8.69
C GLN A 496 -54.30 -18.98 9.77
N ASN A 497 -55.45 -18.41 9.43
CA ASN A 497 -56.30 -17.65 10.34
C ASN A 497 -57.70 -18.29 10.39
N SER A 498 -58.25 -18.44 11.59
CA SER A 498 -59.55 -19.09 11.81
C SER A 498 -60.39 -18.23 12.76
N GLY A 499 -61.22 -17.36 12.18
CA GLY A 499 -62.15 -16.53 12.92
C GLY A 499 -63.53 -17.19 13.01
N TRP A 500 -64.09 -17.25 14.21
CA TRP A 500 -65.51 -17.51 14.42
C TRP A 500 -66.21 -16.18 14.73
N SER A 501 -67.16 -15.79 13.90
CA SER A 501 -67.91 -14.53 14.04
C SER A 501 -69.40 -14.82 14.08
N SER A 502 -70.00 -14.71 15.27
CA SER A 502 -71.44 -14.75 15.48
C SER A 502 -71.98 -13.32 15.50
N ASN A 503 -72.58 -12.87 14.39
CA ASN A 503 -73.23 -11.56 14.34
C ASN A 503 -74.71 -11.71 14.70
N TYR A 504 -75.13 -11.00 15.75
CA TYR A 504 -76.53 -10.83 16.11
C TYR A 504 -76.87 -9.34 16.01
N SER A 505 -77.79 -8.98 15.11
CA SER A 505 -78.13 -7.58 14.81
C SER A 505 -79.63 -7.39 14.68
N ASP A 506 -80.27 -6.98 15.76
CA ASP A 506 -81.61 -6.38 15.73
C ASP A 506 -81.48 -4.89 15.37
N SER A 507 -81.71 -4.54 14.11
CA SER A 507 -81.59 -3.17 13.61
C SER A 507 -82.94 -2.59 13.19
N PHE A 508 -83.52 -1.74 14.05
CA PHE A 508 -84.68 -0.93 13.69
C PHE A 508 -84.23 0.44 13.18
N SER A 509 -84.22 0.63 11.85
CA SER A 509 -83.74 1.86 11.21
C SER A 509 -84.89 2.64 10.56
N GLN A 510 -85.22 3.79 11.14
CA GLN A 510 -86.12 4.77 10.53
C GLN A 510 -85.33 6.05 10.24
N GLY A 511 -84.66 6.08 9.08
CA GLY A 511 -83.83 7.20 8.64
C GLY A 511 -84.19 7.64 7.23
N GLN A 512 -84.13 8.96 6.99
CA GLN A 512 -84.31 9.54 5.67
C GLN A 512 -83.05 10.31 5.30
N SER A 513 -82.29 9.79 4.34
CA SER A 513 -80.98 10.33 3.94
C SER A 513 -80.89 10.49 2.43
N SER A 514 -80.70 11.72 1.98
CA SER A 514 -80.29 12.06 0.61
C SER A 514 -78.78 12.34 0.59
N GLY A 515 -78.04 11.67 -0.29
CA GLY A 515 -76.61 11.92 -0.48
C GLY A 515 -76.16 11.44 -1.85
N GLU A 516 -75.41 12.29 -2.56
CA GLU A 516 -74.78 11.95 -3.82
C GLU A 516 -73.34 11.48 -3.55
N ASN A 517 -72.94 10.36 -4.16
CA ASN A 517 -71.58 9.84 -4.12
C ASN A 517 -71.13 9.52 -5.54
N PHE A 518 -70.02 10.10 -5.97
CA PHE A 518 -69.30 9.70 -7.18
C PHE A 518 -68.12 8.80 -6.81
N GLY A 519 -68.02 7.64 -7.45
CA GLY A 519 -66.88 6.73 -7.32
C GLY A 519 -66.80 5.80 -8.53
N ASP A 520 -65.72 5.91 -9.30
CA ASP A 520 -65.37 4.97 -10.39
C ASP A 520 -64.44 3.89 -9.81
N ASN A 521 -64.82 2.62 -9.92
CA ASN A 521 -64.13 1.50 -9.28
C ASN A 521 -64.10 0.27 -10.18
N ARG A 522 -62.98 0.05 -10.87
CA ARG A 522 -62.81 -1.00 -11.89
C ARG A 522 -62.17 -2.26 -11.30
N GLY A 523 -62.96 -3.04 -10.57
CA GLY A 523 -62.60 -4.39 -10.13
C GLY A 523 -63.11 -5.45 -11.11
N LYS A 524 -62.23 -6.32 -11.62
CA LYS A 524 -62.64 -7.52 -12.37
C LYS A 524 -62.65 -8.73 -11.45
N HIS A 525 -63.83 -9.32 -11.25
CA HIS A 525 -64.04 -10.45 -10.34
C HIS A 525 -64.69 -11.63 -11.08
N ASP A 526 -63.95 -12.73 -11.26
CA ASP A 526 -64.52 -14.01 -11.66
C ASP A 526 -64.97 -14.77 -10.40
N SER A 527 -66.27 -15.02 -10.26
CA SER A 527 -66.86 -15.77 -9.15
C SER A 527 -67.67 -16.97 -9.64
N ALA A 528 -67.33 -18.16 -9.14
CA ALA A 528 -68.03 -19.41 -9.44
C ALA A 528 -68.72 -19.94 -8.18
N SER A 529 -70.03 -19.73 -8.08
CA SER A 529 -70.85 -20.16 -6.95
C SER A 529 -71.41 -21.57 -7.19
N PHE A 530 -70.97 -22.56 -6.40
CA PHE A 530 -71.52 -23.91 -6.41
C PHE A 530 -72.53 -24.09 -5.27
N GLY A 531 -73.82 -24.03 -5.60
CA GLY A 531 -74.90 -24.36 -4.66
C GLY A 531 -75.42 -25.78 -4.90
N HIS A 532 -75.32 -26.67 -3.91
CA HIS A 532 -76.03 -27.95 -3.95
C HIS A 532 -77.48 -27.77 -3.49
N ASN A 533 -78.41 -27.79 -4.45
CA ASN A 533 -79.80 -28.16 -4.20
C ASN A 533 -80.28 -29.08 -5.32
N ALA A 534 -81.26 -29.94 -5.05
CA ALA A 534 -81.78 -30.87 -6.03
C ALA A 534 -82.57 -30.12 -7.12
N THR A 535 -82.42 -30.57 -8.37
CA THR A 535 -83.14 -30.09 -9.57
C THR A 535 -83.06 -28.59 -9.87
N THR A 536 -81.94 -28.12 -10.42
CA THR A 536 -81.83 -27.23 -11.62
C THR A 536 -80.35 -26.86 -11.83
N PHE A 537 -79.87 -26.81 -13.08
CA PHE A 537 -78.54 -26.32 -13.41
C PHE A 537 -78.64 -24.91 -13.99
N SER A 538 -77.95 -23.94 -13.41
CA SER A 538 -77.94 -22.54 -13.86
C SER A 538 -76.50 -22.02 -13.92
N GLY A 539 -76.12 -21.46 -15.07
CA GLY A 539 -74.82 -20.88 -15.31
C GLY A 539 -74.96 -19.54 -16.02
N GLY A 540 -74.83 -18.45 -15.28
CA GLY A 540 -74.87 -17.09 -15.81
C GLY A 540 -73.48 -16.47 -15.86
N ARG A 541 -73.10 -15.89 -16.99
CA ARG A 541 -72.07 -14.85 -17.05
C ARG A 541 -72.77 -13.49 -17.04
N SER A 542 -72.39 -12.62 -16.11
CA SER A 542 -72.85 -11.24 -16.05
C SER A 542 -71.65 -10.30 -16.17
N GLU A 543 -71.58 -9.58 -17.28
CA GLU A 543 -70.65 -8.46 -17.49
C GLU A 543 -71.51 -7.21 -17.61
N GLY A 544 -71.22 -6.16 -16.85
CA GLY A 544 -72.12 -5.02 -16.72
C GLY A 544 -71.46 -3.78 -16.13
N GLU A 545 -71.51 -2.70 -16.88
CA GLU A 545 -71.25 -1.34 -16.40
C GLU A 545 -72.53 -0.79 -15.76
N SER A 546 -72.41 -0.10 -14.61
CA SER A 546 -73.57 0.37 -13.85
C SER A 546 -73.55 1.89 -13.69
N TYR A 547 -74.50 2.55 -14.35
CA TYR A 547 -74.89 3.93 -14.09
C TYR A 547 -76.32 3.94 -13.56
N GLY A 548 -76.58 4.66 -12.47
CA GLY A 548 -77.93 4.75 -11.90
C GLY A 548 -78.11 5.95 -10.96
N HIS A 549 -79.01 6.86 -11.32
CA HIS A 549 -79.67 7.72 -10.34
C HIS A 549 -80.80 6.92 -9.68
N ASN A 550 -80.95 7.02 -8.36
CA ASN A 550 -81.94 6.25 -7.62
C ASN A 550 -82.63 7.13 -6.56
N TYR A 551 -83.95 7.28 -6.69
CA TYR A 551 -84.80 7.95 -5.71
C TYR A 551 -85.82 6.93 -5.18
N GLY A 552 -85.59 6.43 -3.97
CA GLY A 552 -86.47 5.47 -3.31
C GLY A 552 -86.57 5.74 -1.82
N ARG A 553 -87.80 5.85 -1.30
CA ARG A 553 -88.10 5.92 0.13
C ARG A 553 -88.73 4.59 0.53
N ASN A 554 -87.99 3.77 1.27
CA ASN A 554 -88.36 2.38 1.52
C ASN A 554 -88.31 2.07 3.02
N TYR A 555 -89.24 1.23 3.50
CA TYR A 555 -89.28 0.79 4.90
C TYR A 555 -89.13 -0.73 4.92
N ASN A 556 -88.06 -1.23 5.56
CA ASN A 556 -87.80 -2.65 5.73
C ASN A 556 -87.52 -2.96 7.19
N MET A 557 -88.05 -4.09 7.66
CA MET A 557 -87.75 -4.69 8.96
C MET A 557 -87.31 -6.13 8.70
N SER A 558 -86.08 -6.46 9.09
CA SER A 558 -85.47 -7.76 8.81
C SER A 558 -84.67 -8.25 10.02
N GLN A 559 -85.03 -9.40 10.55
CA GLN A 559 -84.25 -10.10 11.56
C GLN A 559 -83.33 -11.11 10.87
N THR A 560 -82.01 -10.98 11.07
CA THR A 560 -81.01 -11.83 10.42
C THR A 560 -80.04 -12.38 11.46
N GLN A 561 -80.11 -13.68 11.74
CA GLN A 561 -79.18 -14.36 12.63
C GLN A 561 -78.13 -15.10 11.78
N GLY A 562 -76.86 -14.70 11.89
CA GLY A 562 -75.78 -15.19 11.02
C GLY A 562 -74.54 -15.61 11.81
N GLY A 563 -74.31 -16.92 11.93
CA GLY A 563 -73.06 -17.49 12.44
C GLY A 563 -72.13 -17.86 11.28
N GLY A 564 -70.98 -17.18 11.18
CA GLY A 564 -69.97 -17.43 10.16
C GLY A 564 -68.68 -18.04 10.72
N MET A 565 -68.20 -19.14 10.13
CA MET A 565 -66.80 -19.55 10.24
C MET A 565 -66.01 -18.98 9.06
N SER A 566 -65.05 -18.11 9.33
CA SER A 566 -64.13 -17.56 8.32
C SER A 566 -62.75 -18.18 8.50
N GLY A 567 -62.45 -19.18 7.68
CA GLY A 567 -61.15 -19.85 7.62
C GLY A 567 -60.32 -19.35 6.45
N GLY A 568 -59.34 -18.49 6.71
CA GLY A 568 -58.40 -17.98 5.71
C GLY A 568 -57.08 -18.74 5.75
N ARG A 569 -56.67 -19.32 4.61
CA ARG A 569 -55.28 -19.76 4.39
C ARG A 569 -54.65 -18.85 3.36
N ASN A 570 -53.69 -18.02 3.78
CA ASN A 570 -52.87 -17.21 2.89
C ASN A 570 -51.50 -17.89 2.71
N TYR A 571 -51.07 -18.00 1.46
CA TYR A 571 -49.75 -18.51 1.09
C TYR A 571 -49.01 -17.41 0.32
N GLY A 572 -48.11 -16.72 1.02
CA GLY A 572 -47.23 -15.72 0.43
C GLY A 572 -45.89 -16.35 0.09
N MET A 573 -45.31 -16.00 -1.06
CA MET A 573 -43.93 -16.36 -1.38
C MET A 573 -43.18 -15.07 -1.69
N GLN A 574 -42.24 -14.71 -0.81
CA GLN A 574 -41.50 -13.45 -0.87
C GLN A 574 -40.02 -13.72 -1.16
N GLU A 575 -39.48 -13.01 -2.15
CA GLU A 575 -38.03 -12.91 -2.34
C GLU A 575 -37.45 -11.93 -1.31
N GLN A 576 -36.42 -12.34 -0.58
CA GLN A 576 -35.65 -11.49 0.31
C GLN A 576 -34.16 -11.60 -0.04
N ARG A 577 -33.40 -10.50 0.12
CA ARG A 577 -31.96 -10.47 -0.14
C ARG A 577 -31.17 -10.44 1.17
N ASP A 578 -30.76 -11.62 1.61
CA ASP A 578 -29.92 -11.87 2.79
C ASP A 578 -28.44 -12.00 2.37
N TYR A 579 -27.51 -11.96 3.33
CA TYR A 579 -26.09 -12.09 2.97
C TYR A 579 -25.75 -13.51 2.50
N ALA A 580 -24.78 -13.62 1.60
CA ALA A 580 -24.34 -14.94 1.10
C ALA A 580 -23.42 -15.67 2.10
N VAL A 581 -22.90 -14.95 3.09
CA VAL A 581 -22.31 -15.40 4.36
C VAL A 581 -22.76 -14.38 5.41
N GLU A 582 -23.50 -14.79 6.45
CA GLU A 582 -24.01 -13.85 7.46
C GLU A 582 -22.90 -13.41 8.46
N PRO A 583 -22.92 -12.18 9.02
CA PRO A 583 -21.84 -11.66 9.86
C PRO A 583 -21.51 -12.47 11.13
N HIS A 584 -22.40 -13.37 11.57
CA HIS A 584 -22.17 -14.24 12.72
C HIS A 584 -21.40 -15.53 12.35
N GLU A 585 -21.54 -16.03 11.12
CA GLU A 585 -20.90 -17.27 10.63
C GLU A 585 -19.36 -17.17 10.68
N PHE A 586 -18.81 -15.96 10.48
CA PHE A 586 -17.39 -15.67 10.66
C PHE A 586 -16.89 -15.92 12.10
N ALA A 587 -17.76 -15.91 13.11
CA ALA A 587 -17.41 -16.19 14.50
C ALA A 587 -17.64 -17.67 14.87
N THR A 588 -18.67 -18.30 14.32
CA THR A 588 -19.13 -19.65 14.70
C THR A 588 -18.58 -20.77 13.81
N ASP A 589 -18.55 -20.57 12.49
CA ASP A 589 -18.46 -21.67 11.51
C ASP A 589 -17.02 -21.90 11.03
N LEU A 590 -16.13 -20.94 11.28
CA LEU A 590 -14.73 -21.01 10.86
C LEU A 590 -13.85 -21.69 11.92
N ALA A 591 -13.36 -22.89 11.61
CA ALA A 591 -12.39 -23.64 12.42
C ALA A 591 -11.06 -22.87 12.60
N THR A 592 -10.55 -22.87 13.83
CA THR A 592 -9.39 -22.08 14.29
C THR A 592 -8.04 -22.81 14.22
N GLY A 593 -8.02 -24.08 13.80
CA GLY A 593 -6.83 -24.94 13.90
C GLY A 593 -6.67 -25.58 15.27
N GLY A 594 -5.44 -26.00 15.60
CA GLY A 594 -5.12 -26.76 16.80
C GLY A 594 -5.63 -28.20 16.77
N ALA A 595 -5.36 -28.94 17.85
CA ALA A 595 -5.69 -30.38 17.95
C ALA A 595 -7.19 -30.66 17.81
N ALA A 596 -8.06 -29.80 18.36
CA ALA A 596 -9.52 -29.94 18.28
C ALA A 596 -10.06 -29.91 16.84
N ASN A 597 -9.39 -29.18 15.93
CA ASN A 597 -9.74 -29.11 14.51
C ASN A 597 -8.79 -29.96 13.63
N GLY A 598 -8.06 -30.91 14.21
CA GLY A 598 -7.13 -31.78 13.47
C GLY A 598 -6.01 -31.04 12.72
N GLY A 599 -5.63 -29.85 13.18
CA GLY A 599 -4.68 -28.99 12.47
C GLY A 599 -5.23 -28.32 11.20
N GLN A 600 -6.55 -28.22 11.04
CA GLN A 600 -7.19 -27.48 9.95
C GLN A 600 -7.72 -26.12 10.43
N VAL A 601 -7.28 -25.06 9.75
CA VAL A 601 -7.77 -23.68 9.88
C VAL A 601 -8.63 -23.39 8.67
N THR A 602 -9.88 -22.96 8.83
CA THR A 602 -10.69 -22.50 7.68
C THR A 602 -10.71 -20.99 7.56
N GLY A 603 -10.86 -20.48 6.34
CA GLY A 603 -11.17 -19.08 6.09
C GLY A 603 -11.97 -18.89 4.80
N VAL A 604 -12.76 -17.82 4.74
CA VAL A 604 -13.45 -17.40 3.52
C VAL A 604 -12.49 -16.55 2.70
N VAL A 605 -12.14 -17.01 1.49
CA VAL A 605 -11.33 -16.25 0.54
C VAL A 605 -12.26 -15.58 -0.47
N VAL A 606 -12.00 -14.31 -0.76
CA VAL A 606 -12.74 -13.47 -1.71
C VAL A 606 -11.78 -12.95 -2.78
N LEU A 607 -12.12 -13.13 -4.05
CA LEU A 607 -11.32 -12.73 -5.21
C LEU A 607 -12.13 -11.84 -6.19
N PRO A 608 -12.22 -10.51 -5.94
CA PRO A 608 -13.07 -9.61 -6.71
C PRO A 608 -12.66 -9.51 -8.20
N GLY A 609 -13.55 -9.97 -9.08
CA GLY A 609 -13.36 -9.96 -10.54
C GLY A 609 -13.12 -11.33 -11.19
N ARG A 610 -13.06 -12.42 -10.40
CA ARG A 610 -13.06 -13.81 -10.88
C ARG A 610 -14.06 -14.65 -10.07
N THR A 611 -14.38 -15.84 -10.57
CA THR A 611 -15.13 -16.86 -9.85
C THR A 611 -14.26 -18.09 -9.57
N PHE A 612 -14.63 -18.86 -8.55
CA PHE A 612 -14.09 -20.17 -8.29
C PHE A 612 -14.83 -21.23 -9.13
N GLU A 613 -14.08 -22.10 -9.79
CA GLU A 613 -14.56 -23.21 -10.61
C GLU A 613 -15.39 -24.21 -9.77
N ARG A 614 -15.03 -24.41 -8.50
CA ARG A 614 -15.73 -25.34 -7.59
C ARG A 614 -17.13 -24.91 -7.17
N ASN A 615 -17.48 -23.61 -7.21
CA ASN A 615 -18.78 -23.14 -6.70
C ASN A 615 -19.46 -22.02 -7.52
N GLY A 616 -18.83 -21.50 -8.58
CA GLY A 616 -19.35 -20.42 -9.42
C GLY A 616 -19.43 -19.04 -8.76
N LYS A 617 -18.98 -18.88 -7.50
CA LYS A 617 -19.01 -17.62 -6.75
C LYS A 617 -17.64 -16.94 -6.78
N HIS A 618 -17.60 -15.65 -6.48
CA HIS A 618 -16.34 -14.89 -6.31
C HIS A 618 -15.70 -15.07 -4.91
N TRP A 619 -16.29 -15.94 -4.08
CA TRP A 619 -15.83 -16.27 -2.72
C TRP A 619 -15.94 -17.78 -2.46
N MET A 620 -15.09 -18.32 -1.59
CA MET A 620 -15.14 -19.73 -1.18
C MET A 620 -14.54 -19.94 0.22
N THR A 621 -15.18 -20.79 1.03
CA THR A 621 -14.61 -21.28 2.29
C THR A 621 -13.57 -22.38 2.01
N ILE A 622 -12.35 -22.18 2.50
CA ILE A 622 -11.17 -23.01 2.21
C ILE A 622 -10.52 -23.46 3.52
N GLY A 623 -10.13 -24.74 3.58
CA GLY A 623 -9.32 -25.30 4.64
C GLY A 623 -7.83 -25.18 4.33
N PHE A 624 -7.07 -24.66 5.29
CA PHE A 624 -5.62 -24.55 5.30
C PHE A 624 -5.06 -25.49 6.37
N ARG A 625 -3.99 -26.22 6.03
CA ARG A 625 -3.27 -27.07 6.99
C ARG A 625 -2.26 -26.23 7.78
N GLN A 626 -2.28 -26.38 9.10
CA GLN A 626 -1.35 -25.79 10.05
C GLN A 626 0.03 -26.50 9.99
#